data_AF-A0A2M8T898-F1
#
_entry.id   AF-A0A2M8T898-F1
#
_cell.length_a   1.000
_cell.length_b   1.000
_cell.length_c   1.000
_cell.angle_alpha   90.00
_cell.angle_beta   90.00
_cell.angle_gamma   90.00
#
_symmetry.space_group_name_H-M   'P 1'
#
loop_
_entity.id
_entity.type
_entity.pdbx_description
1 polymer ?
#
loop_
_entity_poly.entity_id
_entity_poly.type
_entity_poly.pdbx_seq_one_letter_code
_entity_poly.pdbx_strand_id
1 'polypeptide(L)' 'MSEIEEIKEQIEKLRVNLNKLIDENGNLVNPDVVAASQMLDTVLNKYNEIINKTLDK' A
#
# COMPACT_ATOMS: atom_id res chain seq x y z
N MET A 1 -5.86 -0.43 18.81
CA MET A 1 -4.84 -0.50 17.75
C MET A 1 -4.24 0.87 17.61
N SER A 2 -2.93 0.96 17.40
CA SER A 2 -2.27 2.23 17.09
C SER A 2 -2.50 2.61 15.63
N GLU A 3 -2.46 3.91 15.31
CA GLU A 3 -2.55 4.41 13.92
C GLU A 3 -1.53 3.73 12.99
N ILE A 4 -0.35 3.38 13.54
CA ILE A 4 0.72 2.65 12.83
C ILE A 4 0.30 1.21 12.51
N GLU A 5 -0.33 0.51 13.44
CA GLU A 5 -0.81 -0.87 13.22
C GLU A 5 -1.92 -0.90 12.17
N GLU A 6 -2.85 0.05 12.21
CA GLU A 6 -3.96 0.14 11.26
C GLU A 6 -3.47 0.40 9.83
N ILE A 7 -2.47 1.28 9.67
CA ILE A 7 -1.85 1.53 8.37
C ILE A 7 -1.05 0.31 7.88
N LYS A 8 -0.33 -0.38 8.76
CA LYS A 8 0.35 -1.63 8.37
C LYS A 8 -0.64 -2.68 7.88
N GLU A 9 -1.77 -2.84 8.54
CA GLU A 9 -2.82 -3.76 8.10
C GLU A 9 -3.39 -3.37 6.72
N GLN A 10 -3.59 -2.08 6.46
CA GLN A 10 -4.04 -1.59 5.16
C GLN A 10 -3.01 -1.84 4.05
N ILE A 11 -1.73 -1.60 4.32
CA ILE A 11 -0.63 -1.90 3.39
C ILE A 11 -0.64 -3.38 3.02
N GLU A 12 -0.77 -4.27 4.01
CA GLU A 12 -0.78 -5.71 3.77
C GLU A 12 -1.99 -6.15 2.93
N LYS A 13 -3.19 -5.63 3.22
CA LYS A 13 -4.38 -5.91 2.42
C LYS A 13 -4.22 -5.46 0.97
N LEU A 14 -3.71 -4.25 0.75
CA LEU A 14 -3.48 -3.69 -0.58
C LEU A 14 -2.39 -4.45 -1.34
N ARG A 15 -1.32 -4.88 -0.65
CA ARG A 15 -0.25 -5.69 -1.25
C ARG A 15 -0.76 -7.05 -1.73
N VAL A 16 -1.57 -7.74 -0.92
CA VAL A 16 -2.20 -9.00 -1.31
C VAL A 16 -3.12 -8.82 -2.50
N ASN A 17 -3.94 -7.76 -2.51
CA ASN A 17 -4.83 -7.46 -3.63
C ASN A 17 -4.05 -7.15 -4.91
N LEU A 18 -2.98 -6.35 -4.83
CA LEU A 18 -2.13 -6.04 -5.98
C LEU A 18 -1.50 -7.30 -6.57
N ASN A 19 -0.92 -8.17 -5.74
CA ASN A 19 -0.32 -9.42 -6.20
C ASN A 19 -1.35 -10.32 -6.89
N LYS A 20 -2.56 -10.43 -6.31
CA LYS A 20 -3.65 -11.18 -6.92
C LYS A 20 -4.03 -10.61 -8.29
N LEU A 21 -4.14 -9.29 -8.43
CA LEU A 21 -4.43 -8.65 -9.70
C LEU A 21 -3.32 -8.86 -10.73
N ILE A 22 -2.05 -8.88 -10.31
CA ILE A 22 -0.91 -9.17 -11.17
C ILE A 22 -0.98 -10.62 -11.67
N ASP A 23 -1.23 -11.56 -10.77
CA ASP A 23 -1.34 -12.99 -11.09
C ASP A 23 -2.52 -13.27 -12.04
N GLU A 24 -3.66 -12.59 -11.86
CA GLU A 24 -4.86 -12.74 -12.69
C GLU A 24 -4.72 -12.08 -14.07
N ASN A 25 -4.07 -10.92 -14.17
CA ASN A 25 -4.00 -10.16 -15.43
C ASN A 25 -2.75 -10.47 -16.26
N GLY A 26 -1.69 -11.02 -15.68
CA GLY A 26 -0.42 -11.33 -16.35
C GLY A 26 0.32 -10.13 -16.95
N ASN A 27 -0.19 -8.92 -16.75
CA ASN A 27 0.34 -7.68 -17.32
C ASN A 27 0.30 -6.55 -16.29
N LEU A 28 1.48 -6.00 -16.00
CA LEU A 28 1.66 -4.94 -15.01
C LEU A 28 1.09 -3.58 -15.43
N VAL A 29 0.89 -3.34 -16.74
CA VAL A 29 0.29 -2.09 -17.23
C VAL A 29 -1.23 -2.17 -17.35
N ASN A 30 -1.85 -3.25 -16.85
CA ASN A 30 -3.29 -3.32 -16.75
C ASN A 30 -3.81 -2.14 -15.88
N PRO A 31 -4.85 -1.40 -16.31
CA PRO A 31 -5.39 -0.27 -15.56
C PRO A 31 -5.74 -0.57 -14.10
N ASP A 32 -6.25 -1.77 -13.81
CA ASP A 32 -6.62 -2.19 -12.46
C ASP A 32 -5.38 -2.46 -11.59
N VAL A 33 -4.34 -3.07 -12.18
CA VAL A 33 -3.04 -3.27 -11.52
C VAL A 33 -2.38 -1.92 -11.23
N VAL A 34 -2.42 -0.99 -12.19
CA VAL A 34 -1.87 0.37 -12.03
C VAL A 34 -2.63 1.13 -10.95
N ALA A 35 -3.97 1.09 -10.95
CA ALA A 35 -4.79 1.73 -9.92
C ALA A 35 -4.50 1.16 -8.53
N ALA A 36 -4.44 -0.17 -8.39
CA ALA A 36 -4.11 -0.82 -7.12
C ALA A 36 -2.68 -0.46 -6.65
N SER A 37 -1.72 -0.36 -7.56
CA SER A 37 -0.35 0.06 -7.26
C SER A 37 -0.29 1.51 -6.75
N GLN A 38 -1.03 2.43 -7.37
CA GLN A 38 -1.10 3.83 -6.94
C GLN A 38 -1.78 3.99 -5.57
N MET A 39 -2.81 3.18 -5.30
CA MET A 39 -3.45 3.14 -3.98
C MET A 39 -2.47 2.67 -2.90
N LEU A 40 -1.72 1.59 -3.17
CA LEU A 40 -0.70 1.10 -2.25
C LEU A 40 0.38 2.16 -1.98
N ASP A 41 0.86 2.84 -3.03
CA ASP A 41 1.86 3.90 -2.91
C ASP A 41 1.37 5.05 -2.02
N THR A 42 0.11 5.48 -2.18
CA THR A 42 -0.49 6.53 -1.35
C THR A 42 -0.48 6.17 0.13
N VAL A 43 -0.80 4.92 0.48
CA VAL A 43 -0.79 4.46 1.87
C VAL A 43 0.63 4.31 2.40
N LEU A 44 1.59 3.86 1.58
CA LEU A 44 3.00 3.79 1.95
C LEU A 44 3.58 5.19 2.23
N ASN A 45 3.22 6.20 1.43
CA ASN A 45 3.63 7.58 1.67
C ASN A 45 3.09 8.10 3.02
N LYS A 46 1.83 7.82 3.34
CA LYS A 46 1.25 8.17 4.64
C LYS A 46 1.94 7.46 5.80
N TYR A 47 2.30 6.18 5.64
CA TYR A 47 3.09 5.44 6.62
C TYR A 47 4.45 6.11 6.86
N ASN A 48 5.16 6.45 5.79
CA ASN A 48 6.46 7.11 5.87
C ASN A 48 6.37 8.46 6.60
N GLU A 49 5.33 9.27 6.33
CA GLU A 49 5.12 10.53 7.05
C GLU A 49 4.93 10.33 8.56
N ILE A 50 4.18 9.31 8.97
CA ILE A 50 3.93 9.01 10.38
C ILE A 50 5.22 8.54 11.06
N ILE A 51 5.99 7.68 10.41
CA ILE A 51 7.27 7.20 10.92
C ILE A 51 8.25 8.36 11.06
N ASN A 52 8.38 9.21 10.04
CA ASN A 52 9.28 10.37 10.10
C ASN A 52 8.92 11.33 11.25
N LYS A 53 7.62 11.64 11.43
CA LYS A 53 7.14 12.45 12.56
C LYS A 53 7.39 11.82 13.94
N THR A 54 7.55 10.50 13.99
CA THR A 54 7.81 9.75 15.23
C THR A 54 9.31 9.66 15.52
N LEU A 55 10.15 9.62 14.48
CA LEU A 55 11.62 9.56 14.59
C LEU A 55 12.27 10.94 14.80
N ASP A 56 11.63 12.02 14.34
CA ASP A 56 12.08 13.41 14.55
C ASP A 56 11.72 13.98 15.95
N LYS A 57 11.17 13.15 16.85
CA LYS A 57 10.84 13.50 18.24
C LYS A 57 11.80 12.84 19.22
#